data_AF-A0A933Q8Q2-F1
#
_entry.id   AF-A0A933Q8Q2-F1
#
_cell.length_a   1.000
_cell.length_b   1.000
_cell.length_c   1.000
_cell.angle_alpha   90.00
_cell.angle_beta   90.00
_cell.angle_gamma   90.00
#
_symmetry.space_group_name_H-M   'P 1'
#
loop_
_entity.id
_entity.type
_entity.pdbx_description
1 polymer ?
#
loop_
_entity_poly.entity_id
_entity_poly.type
_entity_poly.pdbx_seq_one_letter_code
_entity_poly.pdbx_strand_id
1 'polypeptide(L)'
;MSLLDIDEKLFELVKVVEFDRSPITDIKHCGPCDIGIVEGGVCNAENVHVLKEFRKNCRILVAMGACAINGGIPAMRNNVDLWDCFQEVYHYGIGLENGQIPNDPELPLPFDKVHPINEVVRIDYFLPGCPPPADAIWKFLTDLAAGREPKLDYEMLHYD
;
A
#
# COMPACT_ATOMS: atom_id res chain seq x y z
N MET A 1 8.12 -2.23 -4.54
CA MET A 1 9.57 -2.50 -4.73
C MET A 1 10.44 -1.25 -4.72
N SER A 2 9.98 -0.09 -5.21
CA SER A 2 10.86 1.09 -5.35
C SER A 2 11.54 1.62 -4.08
N LEU A 3 11.02 1.29 -2.88
CA LEU A 3 11.74 1.54 -1.63
C LEU A 3 13.11 0.84 -1.59
N LEU A 4 13.23 -0.36 -2.17
CA LEU A 4 14.48 -1.12 -2.20
C LEU A 4 15.41 -0.67 -3.32
N ASP A 5 14.90 0.08 -4.30
CA ASP A 5 15.69 0.70 -5.39
C ASP A 5 16.50 1.92 -4.90
N ILE A 6 16.50 2.21 -3.58
CA ILE A 6 17.45 3.15 -2.98
C ILE A 6 18.86 2.52 -2.83
N ASP A 7 18.99 1.24 -3.17
CA ASP A 7 20.24 0.47 -3.23
C ASP A 7 21.08 0.61 -1.95
N GLU A 8 22.34 1.04 -2.05
CA GLU A 8 23.23 1.13 -0.89
C GLU A 8 22.76 2.16 0.15
N LYS A 9 21.90 3.11 -0.22
CA LYS A 9 21.31 4.07 0.72
C LYS A 9 20.43 3.39 1.77
N LEU A 10 19.97 2.15 1.53
CA LEU A 10 19.27 1.36 2.53
C LEU A 10 20.15 1.09 3.76
N PHE A 11 21.45 0.89 3.57
CA PHE A 11 22.40 0.71 4.68
C PHE A 11 22.59 2.00 5.49
N GLU A 12 22.41 3.16 4.89
CA GLU A 12 22.41 4.44 5.61
C GLU A 12 21.08 4.66 6.35
N LEU A 13 19.96 4.25 5.75
CA LEU A 13 18.64 4.35 6.37
C LEU A 13 18.55 3.54 7.66
N VAL A 14 18.98 2.27 7.64
CA VAL A 14 18.93 1.38 8.81
C VAL A 14 19.80 1.85 9.99
N LYS A 15 20.72 2.80 9.78
CA LYS A 15 21.49 3.40 10.89
C LYS A 15 20.69 4.42 11.69
N VAL A 16 19.60 4.95 11.12
CA VAL A 16 18.81 6.04 11.70
C VAL A 16 17.35 5.67 11.92
N VAL A 17 16.90 4.50 11.48
CA VAL A 17 15.54 3.99 11.70
C VAL A 17 15.55 2.56 12.24
N GLU A 18 14.49 2.21 12.94
CA GLU A 18 14.17 0.83 13.31
C GLU A 18 12.90 0.40 12.55
N PHE A 19 12.87 -0.83 12.07
CA PHE A 19 11.72 -1.39 11.38
C PHE A 19 10.84 -2.20 12.33
N ASP A 20 9.57 -1.82 12.41
CA ASP A 20 8.51 -2.63 13.03
C ASP A 20 7.85 -3.54 11.97
N ARG A 21 6.54 -3.81 12.04
CA ARG A 21 5.81 -4.63 11.08
C ARG A 21 5.99 -4.13 9.65
N SER A 22 6.68 -4.95 8.86
CA SER A 22 6.89 -4.75 7.43
C SER A 22 7.00 -6.10 6.72
N PRO A 23 6.66 -6.21 5.42
CA PRO A 23 6.87 -7.42 4.63
C PRO A 23 8.33 -7.94 4.63
N ILE A 24 9.31 -7.12 5.00
CA ILE A 24 10.74 -7.49 5.12
C ILE A 24 11.16 -7.90 6.54
N THR A 25 10.22 -8.01 7.47
CA THR A 25 10.45 -8.38 8.88
C THR A 25 9.54 -9.54 9.29
N ASP A 26 9.88 -10.23 10.38
CA ASP A 26 9.05 -11.32 10.91
C ASP A 26 7.92 -10.86 11.85
N ILE A 27 7.83 -9.56 12.13
CA ILE A 27 6.87 -8.97 13.07
C ILE A 27 5.45 -9.04 12.48
N LYS A 28 4.50 -9.62 13.23
CA LYS A 28 3.14 -9.89 12.73
C LYS A 28 2.11 -8.80 13.02
N HIS A 29 2.33 -8.02 14.07
CA HIS A 29 1.45 -6.93 14.50
C HIS A 29 2.24 -5.63 14.58
N CYS A 30 1.62 -4.54 14.14
CA CYS A 30 2.22 -3.21 14.16
C CYS A 30 2.25 -2.72 15.62
N GLY A 31 3.45 -2.48 16.15
CA GLY A 31 3.69 -1.76 17.38
C GLY A 31 3.63 -0.24 17.19
N PRO A 32 3.75 0.55 18.26
CA PRO A 32 3.83 2.01 18.17
C PRO A 32 5.00 2.45 17.28
N CYS A 33 4.73 3.29 16.29
CA CYS A 33 5.75 3.80 15.35
C CYS A 33 5.60 5.30 15.12
N ASP A 34 6.71 5.95 14.81
CA ASP A 34 6.69 7.36 14.38
C ASP A 34 6.06 7.52 13.00
N ILE A 35 6.42 6.65 12.06
CA ILE A 35 6.03 6.73 10.64
C ILE A 35 5.51 5.36 10.21
N GLY A 36 4.29 5.32 9.68
CA GLY A 36 3.73 4.20 8.96
C GLY A 36 3.65 4.52 7.47
N ILE A 37 4.10 3.60 6.63
CA ILE A 37 4.03 3.72 5.17
C ILE A 37 3.08 2.64 4.67
N VAL A 38 2.04 3.05 3.94
CA VAL A 38 1.04 2.15 3.40
C VAL A 38 1.06 2.23 1.87
N GLU A 39 1.40 1.11 1.25
CA GLU A 39 1.20 0.88 -0.18
C GLU A 39 -0.13 0.14 -0.40
N GLY A 40 -0.75 0.35 -1.56
CA GLY A 40 -1.97 -0.36 -1.96
C GLY A 40 -3.25 0.29 -1.45
N GLY A 41 -4.34 0.09 -2.19
CA GLY A 41 -5.69 0.44 -1.73
C GLY A 41 -6.29 -0.64 -0.83
N VAL A 42 -7.56 -0.48 -0.46
CA VAL A 42 -8.32 -1.53 0.25
C VAL A 42 -9.27 -2.24 -0.72
N CYS A 43 -9.19 -3.56 -0.79
CA CYS A 43 -10.07 -4.37 -1.64
C CYS A 43 -10.82 -5.48 -0.91
N ASN A 44 -10.54 -5.69 0.38
CA ASN A 44 -11.20 -6.68 1.23
C ASN A 44 -11.17 -6.25 2.71
N ALA A 45 -11.87 -7.03 3.54
CA ALA A 45 -12.01 -6.78 4.97
C ALA A 45 -10.68 -6.79 5.75
N GLU A 46 -9.73 -7.66 5.38
CA GLU A 46 -8.43 -7.75 6.06
C GLU A 46 -7.58 -6.51 5.79
N ASN A 47 -7.62 -5.95 4.58
CA ASN A 47 -6.91 -4.70 4.29
C ASN A 47 -7.38 -3.55 5.20
N VAL A 48 -8.69 -3.47 5.46
CA VAL A 48 -9.24 -2.46 6.39
C VAL A 48 -8.80 -2.71 7.82
N HIS A 49 -8.74 -3.98 8.25
CA HIS A 49 -8.25 -4.34 9.57
C HIS A 49 -6.80 -3.88 9.78
N VAL A 50 -5.91 -4.28 8.87
CA VAL A 50 -4.48 -3.91 8.90
C VAL A 50 -4.30 -2.40 8.79
N LEU A 51 -5.01 -1.72 7.89
CA LEU A 51 -4.92 -0.27 7.74
C LEU A 51 -5.31 0.49 9.02
N LYS A 52 -6.36 0.04 9.71
CA LYS A 52 -6.78 0.63 11.00
C LYS A 52 -5.77 0.36 12.11
N GLU A 53 -5.14 -0.81 12.12
CA GLU A 53 -4.05 -1.14 13.05
C GLU A 53 -2.87 -0.19 12.86
N PHE A 54 -2.40 -0.01 11.62
CA PHE A 54 -1.35 0.94 11.28
C PHE A 54 -1.75 2.37 11.67
N ARG A 55 -2.95 2.83 11.33
CA ARG A 55 -3.40 4.17 11.71
C ARG A 55 -3.40 4.39 13.22
N LYS A 56 -3.80 3.39 14.00
CA LYS A 56 -3.84 3.46 15.47
C LYS A 56 -2.44 3.60 16.06
N ASN A 57 -1.47 2.90 15.49
CA ASN A 57 -0.14 2.77 16.09
C ASN A 57 0.91 3.74 15.51
N CYS A 58 0.67 4.31 14.32
CA CYS A 58 1.58 5.25 13.69
C CYS A 58 1.20 6.71 13.98
N ARG A 59 2.15 7.53 14.42
CA ARG A 59 1.96 8.98 14.61
C ARG A 59 1.72 9.69 13.27
N ILE A 60 2.54 9.39 12.27
CA ILE A 60 2.41 9.86 10.89
C ILE A 60 2.06 8.65 10.02
N LEU A 61 1.02 8.75 9.17
CA LEU A 61 0.66 7.73 8.20
C LEU A 61 0.74 8.28 6.77
N VAL A 62 1.49 7.59 5.91
CA VAL A 62 1.79 8.01 4.54
C VAL A 62 1.11 7.07 3.55
N ALA A 63 0.32 7.63 2.63
CA ALA A 63 -0.16 6.91 1.44
C ALA A 63 0.94 6.95 0.37
N MET A 64 1.56 5.80 0.09
CA MET A 64 2.64 5.68 -0.88
C MET A 64 2.15 4.99 -2.15
N GLY A 65 2.23 5.72 -3.26
CA GLY A 65 1.92 5.24 -4.61
C GLY A 65 0.44 5.32 -5.00
N ALA A 66 0.19 5.27 -6.31
CA ALA A 66 -1.12 5.51 -6.91
C ALA A 66 -2.24 4.65 -6.29
N CYS A 67 -1.97 3.36 -6.04
CA CYS A 67 -2.94 2.45 -5.43
C CYS A 67 -3.46 2.94 -4.07
N ALA A 68 -2.58 3.43 -3.20
CA ALA A 68 -2.98 3.96 -1.89
C ALA A 68 -3.71 5.31 -2.02
N ILE A 69 -3.27 6.16 -2.95
CA ILE A 69 -3.75 7.54 -3.10
C ILE A 69 -5.12 7.60 -3.77
N ASN A 70 -5.35 6.82 -4.83
CA ASN A 70 -6.54 6.92 -5.68
C ASN A 70 -7.13 5.55 -6.09
N GLY A 71 -6.63 4.44 -5.53
CA GLY A 71 -7.06 3.08 -5.84
C GLY A 71 -6.26 2.42 -6.97
N GLY A 72 -5.60 3.20 -7.84
CA GLY A 72 -4.68 2.73 -8.87
C GLY A 72 -5.28 1.74 -9.86
N ILE A 73 -4.41 0.92 -10.46
CA ILE A 73 -4.80 -0.15 -11.41
C ILE A 73 -5.89 -1.07 -10.82
N PRO A 74 -5.82 -1.54 -9.55
CA PRO A 74 -6.85 -2.39 -8.98
C PRO A 74 -8.25 -1.77 -9.00
N ALA A 75 -8.37 -0.45 -8.84
CA ALA A 75 -9.66 0.25 -8.88
C ALA A 75 -10.28 0.32 -10.28
N MET A 76 -9.58 -0.06 -11.36
CA MET A 76 -10.19 -0.19 -12.68
C MET A 76 -11.33 -1.22 -12.70
N ARG A 77 -11.25 -2.24 -11.83
CA ARG A 77 -12.32 -3.25 -11.70
C ARG A 77 -13.63 -2.66 -11.16
N ASN A 78 -13.63 -1.45 -10.59
CA ASN A 78 -14.82 -0.83 -9.99
C ASN A 78 -15.93 -0.50 -11.02
N ASN A 79 -15.61 -0.59 -12.33
CA ASN A 79 -16.57 -0.43 -13.43
C ASN A 79 -17.16 -1.77 -13.92
N VAL A 80 -16.78 -2.88 -13.28
CA VAL A 80 -17.24 -4.23 -13.57
C VAL A 80 -17.83 -4.80 -12.30
N ASP A 81 -18.90 -5.59 -12.41
CA ASP A 81 -19.44 -6.29 -11.24
C ASP A 81 -18.37 -7.24 -10.68
N LEU A 82 -18.20 -7.26 -9.35
CA LEU A 82 -17.20 -8.10 -8.71
C LEU A 82 -17.44 -9.59 -9.01
N TRP A 83 -18.70 -10.01 -9.11
CA TRP A 83 -19.05 -11.38 -9.42
C TRP A 83 -18.65 -11.77 -10.84
N ASP A 84 -18.83 -10.88 -11.81
CA ASP A 84 -18.37 -11.11 -13.19
C ASP A 84 -16.84 -11.29 -13.23
N CYS A 85 -16.10 -10.52 -12.45
CA CYS A 85 -14.65 -10.68 -12.31
C CYS A 85 -14.27 -12.07 -11.77
N PHE A 86 -14.98 -12.57 -10.75
CA PHE A 86 -14.74 -13.90 -10.20
C PHE A 86 -15.14 -15.02 -11.16
N GLN A 87 -16.27 -14.88 -11.85
CA GLN A 87 -16.73 -15.86 -12.85
C GLN A 87 -15.73 -15.99 -14.00
N GLU A 88 -15.23 -14.86 -14.51
CA GLU A 88 -14.23 -14.86 -15.57
C GLU A 88 -12.96 -15.63 -15.16
N VAL A 89 -12.44 -15.38 -13.96
CA VAL A 89 -11.18 -15.99 -13.51
C VAL A 89 -11.34 -17.44 -13.06
N TYR A 90 -12.43 -17.77 -12.36
CA TYR A 90 -12.57 -19.07 -11.67
C TYR A 90 -13.54 -20.05 -12.35
N HIS A 91 -14.37 -19.61 -13.31
CA HIS A 91 -15.26 -20.49 -14.07
C HIS A 91 -14.96 -20.51 -15.57
N TYR A 92 -14.70 -19.35 -16.18
CA TYR A 92 -14.52 -19.23 -17.63
C TYR A 92 -13.06 -19.16 -18.08
N GLY A 93 -12.13 -19.06 -17.13
CA GLY A 93 -10.70 -19.01 -17.38
C GLY A 93 -10.19 -20.18 -18.21
N ILE A 94 -9.30 -19.88 -19.16
CA ILE A 94 -8.68 -20.88 -20.02
C ILE A 94 -7.77 -21.77 -19.18
N GLY A 95 -7.89 -23.09 -19.34
CA GLY A 95 -7.04 -24.06 -18.65
C GLY A 95 -7.53 -24.45 -17.25
N LEU A 96 -8.76 -24.09 -16.89
CA LEU A 96 -9.38 -24.53 -15.64
C LEU A 96 -9.88 -25.97 -15.73
N GLU A 97 -9.62 -26.75 -14.69
CA GLU A 97 -10.25 -28.05 -14.43
C GLU A 97 -11.11 -27.91 -13.17
N ASN A 98 -12.40 -28.24 -13.25
CA ASN A 98 -13.36 -28.14 -12.14
C ASN A 98 -13.43 -26.74 -11.50
N GLY A 99 -13.54 -25.69 -12.33
CA GLY A 99 -13.58 -24.29 -11.89
C GLY A 99 -14.69 -23.99 -10.88
N GLN A 100 -14.31 -23.36 -9.76
CA GLN A 100 -15.20 -22.91 -8.69
C GLN A 100 -14.64 -21.63 -8.06
N ILE A 101 -15.54 -20.70 -7.71
CA ILE A 101 -15.14 -19.51 -6.96
C ILE A 101 -14.78 -19.92 -5.52
N PRO A 102 -13.56 -19.61 -5.05
CA PRO A 102 -13.17 -19.92 -3.68
C PRO A 102 -14.05 -19.19 -2.66
N ASN A 103 -14.52 -19.92 -1.64
CA ASN A 103 -15.42 -19.41 -0.61
C ASN A 103 -15.06 -19.90 0.81
N ASP A 104 -13.82 -20.36 1.00
CA ASP A 104 -13.32 -20.81 2.29
C ASP A 104 -13.36 -19.65 3.31
N PRO A 105 -13.80 -19.87 4.58
CA PRO A 105 -13.82 -18.84 5.61
C PRO A 105 -12.47 -18.17 5.91
N GLU A 106 -11.34 -18.80 5.57
CA GLU A 106 -10.00 -18.20 5.68
C GLU A 106 -9.77 -17.06 4.67
N LEU A 107 -10.59 -16.97 3.61
CA LEU A 107 -10.51 -15.92 2.62
C LEU A 107 -11.23 -14.65 3.12
N PRO A 108 -10.56 -13.48 3.11
CA PRO A 108 -11.19 -12.26 3.57
C PRO A 108 -12.29 -11.83 2.61
N LEU A 109 -13.40 -11.33 3.18
CA LEU A 109 -14.54 -10.84 2.40
C LEU A 109 -14.07 -9.73 1.42
N PRO A 110 -14.15 -9.94 0.09
CA PRO A 110 -13.82 -8.92 -0.89
C PRO A 110 -14.90 -7.83 -0.90
N PHE A 111 -14.49 -6.60 -1.16
CA PHE A 111 -15.42 -5.49 -1.34
C PHE A 111 -15.85 -5.38 -2.80
N ASP A 112 -17.08 -4.92 -3.01
CA ASP A 112 -17.59 -4.63 -4.35
C ASP A 112 -16.64 -3.70 -5.12
N LYS A 113 -16.07 -2.70 -4.44
CA LYS A 113 -15.12 -1.74 -5.00
C LYS A 113 -13.81 -1.70 -4.23
N VAL A 114 -12.74 -1.38 -4.95
CA VAL A 114 -11.46 -0.97 -4.36
C VAL A 114 -11.55 0.50 -3.98
N HIS A 115 -11.06 0.84 -2.79
CA HIS A 115 -11.03 2.21 -2.31
C HIS A 115 -9.59 2.66 -2.00
N PRO A 116 -9.25 3.95 -2.21
CA PRO A 116 -8.02 4.51 -1.68
C PRO A 116 -8.06 4.56 -0.14
N ILE A 117 -6.89 4.58 0.50
CA ILE A 117 -6.80 4.39 1.95
C ILE A 117 -7.31 5.60 2.76
N ASN A 118 -7.34 6.79 2.14
CA ASN A 118 -7.86 8.01 2.73
C ASN A 118 -9.39 8.04 2.87
N GLU A 119 -10.12 7.12 2.22
CA GLU A 119 -11.55 6.92 2.48
C GLU A 119 -11.82 6.14 3.78
N VAL A 120 -10.82 5.44 4.32
CA VAL A 120 -10.97 4.58 5.50
C VAL A 120 -10.36 5.22 6.75
N VAL A 121 -9.18 5.84 6.63
CA VAL A 121 -8.45 6.45 7.73
C VAL A 121 -7.84 7.80 7.32
N ARG A 122 -7.56 8.65 8.31
CA ARG A 122 -6.82 9.89 8.07
C ARG A 122 -5.38 9.59 7.62
N ILE A 123 -4.97 10.22 6.53
CA ILE A 123 -3.61 10.20 5.98
C ILE A 123 -2.95 11.56 6.24
N ASP A 124 -1.67 11.54 6.60
CA ASP A 124 -0.90 12.76 6.89
C ASP A 124 -0.13 13.25 5.66
N TYR A 125 0.41 12.34 4.85
CA TYR A 125 1.13 12.66 3.62
C TYR A 125 0.80 11.71 2.47
N PHE A 126 0.95 12.20 1.25
CA PHE A 126 0.78 11.43 0.02
C PHE A 126 2.08 11.50 -0.79
N LEU A 127 2.60 10.34 -1.19
CA LEU A 127 3.81 10.21 -2.01
C LEU A 127 3.42 9.60 -3.38
N PRO A 128 3.24 10.42 -4.43
CA PRO A 128 2.71 9.96 -5.72
C PRO A 128 3.71 9.16 -6.57
N GLY A 129 3.17 8.34 -7.48
CA GLY A 129 3.88 7.52 -8.48
C GLY A 129 3.35 6.08 -8.56
N CYS A 130 3.63 5.36 -9.65
CA CYS A 130 3.17 3.97 -9.82
C CYS A 130 4.30 3.00 -10.29
N PRO A 131 5.43 2.90 -9.55
CA PRO A 131 5.64 3.38 -8.18
C PRO A 131 6.32 4.77 -8.10
N PRO A 132 6.29 5.43 -6.93
CA PRO A 132 7.11 6.63 -6.70
C PRO A 132 8.59 6.35 -6.97
N PRO A 133 9.34 7.26 -7.63
CA PRO A 133 10.76 7.04 -7.90
C PRO A 133 11.59 6.87 -6.61
N ALA A 134 12.65 6.06 -6.67
CA ALA A 134 13.52 5.77 -5.53
C ALA A 134 14.11 7.04 -4.89
N ASP A 135 14.52 8.01 -5.70
CA ASP A 135 15.05 9.28 -5.20
C ASP A 135 13.98 10.14 -4.51
N ALA A 136 12.72 10.07 -4.97
CA ALA A 136 11.60 10.73 -4.31
C ALA A 136 11.31 10.09 -2.95
N ILE A 137 11.33 8.75 -2.87
CA ILE A 137 11.19 8.00 -1.60
C ILE A 137 12.33 8.38 -0.65
N TRP A 138 13.58 8.35 -1.11
CA TRP A 138 14.75 8.71 -0.31
C TRP A 138 14.66 10.12 0.25
N LYS A 139 14.33 11.10 -0.60
CA LYS A 139 14.17 12.50 -0.18
C LYS A 139 13.05 12.65 0.85
N PHE A 140 11.92 11.99 0.61
CA PHE A 140 10.77 12.03 1.50
C PHE A 140 11.10 11.45 2.90
N LEU A 141 11.71 10.26 2.94
CA LEU A 141 12.10 9.60 4.19
C LEU A 141 13.15 10.39 4.97
N THR A 142 14.16 10.94 4.27
CA THR A 142 15.23 11.72 4.93
C THR A 142 14.75 13.07 5.44
N ASP A 143 13.74 13.68 4.82
CA ASP A 143 13.07 14.86 5.39
C ASP A 143 12.32 14.52 6.67
N LEU A 144 11.48 13.47 6.64
CA LEU A 144 10.73 13.05 7.82
C LEU A 144 11.66 12.63 8.97
N ALA A 145 12.69 11.83 8.70
CA ALA A 145 13.64 11.38 9.71
C ALA A 145 14.40 12.54 10.37
N ALA A 146 14.61 13.64 9.63
CA ALA A 146 15.23 14.85 10.15
C ALA A 146 14.24 15.88 10.73
N GLY A 147 12.95 15.52 10.84
CA GLY A 147 11.91 16.41 11.36
C GLY A 147 11.57 17.60 10.45
N ARG A 148 11.90 17.51 9.15
CA ARG A 148 11.55 18.52 8.14
C ARG A 148 10.23 18.16 7.46
N GLU A 149 9.50 19.20 7.06
CA GLU A 149 8.33 19.05 6.20
C GLU A 149 8.78 18.49 4.83
N PRO A 150 8.26 17.34 4.37
CA PRO A 150 8.65 16.76 3.10
C PRO A 150 8.31 17.68 1.93
N LYS A 151 9.31 17.94 1.08
CA LYS A 151 9.12 18.68 -0.18
C LYS A 151 9.78 17.93 -1.32
N LEU A 152 8.99 17.63 -2.34
CA LEU A 152 9.45 17.03 -3.59
C LEU A 152 9.54 18.12 -4.65
N ASP A 153 10.66 18.12 -5.37
CA ASP A 153 10.84 18.97 -6.53
C ASP A 153 9.95 18.46 -7.68
N TYR A 154 9.62 19.34 -8.63
CA TYR A 154 8.70 19.02 -9.72
C TYR A 154 9.18 17.81 -10.55
N GLU A 155 10.48 17.69 -10.73
CA GLU A 155 11.15 16.60 -11.44
C GLU A 155 11.01 15.23 -10.75
N MET A 156 10.61 15.20 -9.48
CA MET A 156 10.36 13.98 -8.71
C MET A 156 8.87 13.62 -8.63
N LEU A 157 7.97 14.48 -9.14
CA LEU A 157 6.53 14.28 -9.08
C LEU A 157 6.03 13.54 -10.32
N HIS A 158 5.81 12.25 -10.15
CA HIS A 158 5.24 11.36 -11.16
C HIS A 158 3.95 10.72 -10.66
N TYR A 159 3.08 10.33 -11.58
CA TYR A 159 1.84 9.60 -11.28
C TYR A 159 1.74 8.26 -12.01
N ASP A 160 2.57 8.09 -13.04
CA ASP A 160 2.76 6.92 -13.87
C ASP A 160 3.80 5.95 -13.30
#